data_AF-A0A1J5NXR6-F1
#
_entry.id   AF-A0A1J5NXR6-F1
#
_cell.length_a   1.000
_cell.length_b   1.000
_cell.length_c   1.000
_cell.angle_alpha   90.00
_cell.angle_beta   90.00
_cell.angle_gamma   90.00
#
_symmetry.space_group_name_H-M   'P 1'
#
loop_
_entity.id
_entity.type
_entity.pdbx_description
1 polymer ?
#
loop_
_entity_poly.entity_id
_entity_poly.type
_entity_poly.pdbx_seq_one_letter_code
_entity_poly.pdbx_strand_id
1 'polypeptide(L)'
;MTYRWLWLRALAILAVAAFVFWQRTATGQPGPYEARELAVMGQEARGGKEILEDLARGRGAGVYHLEAEGDVIPDTGVEKIIGVTLSKDRGMLGVFRQGDGQPVMLASLDTLPLQEVRVVQLETGRNAVLIRELLDERFGAYFLSSFYVLYTWEDGKLQEIWRKVASNEERWNKKWMARGEGWQGVSEQVTTDFTRSEGKLAIKTISNQTLWSAPAATGPRTKVQSRTVTHTYRWEPAWRAMVMAEGRVNAATALKERRGNKYVDRLQLAAGEKVAVLEDEDLLSWLRPGEPSYWRVKVRNGQVGYILKSYLDLQPGP
;
A
#
# COMPACT_ATOMS: atom_id res chain seq x y z
N MET A 1 -47.27 -9.77 38.22
CA MET A 1 -47.25 -9.49 36.77
C MET A 1 -45.81 -9.24 36.33
N THR A 2 -45.14 -9.97 35.45
CA THR A 2 -45.21 -11.39 35.07
C THR A 2 -43.98 -11.61 34.17
N TYR A 3 -42.97 -12.34 34.67
CA TYR A 3 -41.81 -12.81 33.88
C TYR A 3 -42.24 -13.53 32.57
N ARG A 4 -43.45 -14.11 32.56
CA ARG A 4 -44.10 -14.70 31.38
C ARG A 4 -44.20 -13.77 30.17
N TRP A 5 -44.38 -12.46 30.36
CA TRP A 5 -44.51 -11.51 29.25
C TRP A 5 -43.15 -11.18 28.59
N LEU A 6 -42.06 -11.21 29.36
CA LEU A 6 -40.69 -11.07 28.85
C LEU A 6 -40.29 -12.28 28.02
N TRP A 7 -40.63 -13.49 28.47
CA TRP A 7 -40.38 -14.72 27.71
C TRP A 7 -41.14 -14.80 26.40
N LEU A 8 -42.41 -14.35 26.38
CA LEU A 8 -43.20 -14.29 25.14
C LEU A 8 -42.63 -13.29 24.13
N ARG A 9 -42.11 -12.14 24.59
CA ARG A 9 -41.42 -11.18 23.71
C ARG A 9 -40.12 -11.73 23.16
N ALA A 10 -39.32 -12.41 23.98
CA ALA A 10 -38.08 -13.04 23.53
C ALA A 10 -38.34 -14.13 22.48
N LEU A 11 -39.37 -14.96 22.68
CA LEU A 11 -39.79 -15.98 21.71
C LEU A 11 -40.30 -15.36 20.40
N ALA A 12 -41.07 -14.28 20.46
CA ALA A 12 -41.53 -13.57 19.27
C ALA A 12 -40.36 -12.96 18.47
N ILE A 13 -39.37 -12.37 19.16
CA ILE A 13 -38.17 -11.82 18.52
C ILE A 13 -37.34 -12.93 17.86
N LEU A 14 -37.15 -14.06 18.55
CA LEU A 14 -36.45 -15.23 17.99
C LEU A 14 -37.17 -15.81 16.78
N ALA A 15 -38.50 -15.92 16.82
CA ALA A 15 -39.30 -16.41 15.70
C ALA A 15 -39.21 -15.49 14.48
N VAL A 16 -39.27 -14.17 14.68
CA VAL A 16 -39.10 -13.19 13.60
C VAL A 16 -37.68 -13.24 13.03
N ALA A 17 -36.65 -13.33 13.88
CA ALA A 17 -35.27 -13.46 13.43
C ALA A 17 -35.04 -14.74 12.61
N ALA A 18 -35.58 -15.88 13.07
CA ALA A 18 -35.52 -17.14 12.35
C ALA A 18 -36.27 -17.08 11.01
N PHE A 19 -37.42 -16.41 10.96
CA PHE A 19 -38.21 -16.24 9.73
C PHE A 19 -37.50 -15.32 8.71
N VAL A 20 -36.91 -14.21 9.17
CA VAL A 20 -36.11 -13.32 8.30
C VAL A 20 -34.86 -14.04 7.79
N PHE A 21 -34.20 -14.82 8.63
CA PHE A 21 -33.06 -15.65 8.24
C PHE A 21 -33.48 -16.71 7.20
N TRP A 22 -34.58 -17.41 7.43
CA TRP A 22 -35.12 -18.41 6.51
C TRP A 22 -35.54 -17.81 5.16
N GLN A 23 -36.23 -16.66 5.16
CA GLN A 23 -36.58 -15.96 3.92
C GLN A 23 -35.35 -15.50 3.13
N ARG A 24 -34.28 -15.06 3.81
CA ARG A 24 -33.02 -14.72 3.15
C ARG A 24 -32.34 -15.94 2.54
N THR A 25 -32.39 -17.10 3.21
CA THR A 25 -31.84 -18.35 2.64
C THR A 25 -32.68 -18.93 1.50
N ALA A 26 -34.00 -18.68 1.48
CA ALA A 26 -34.92 -19.28 0.50
C ALA A 26 -34.98 -18.51 -0.84
N THR A 27 -34.58 -17.24 -0.89
CA THR A 27 -34.63 -16.42 -2.13
C THR A 27 -33.35 -16.47 -2.97
N GLY A 28 -32.32 -17.21 -2.55
CA GLY A 28 -31.34 -17.82 -3.44
C GLY A 28 -30.53 -16.90 -4.36
N GLN A 29 -30.46 -15.60 -4.11
CA GLN A 29 -29.48 -14.73 -4.75
C GLN A 29 -28.66 -14.06 -3.66
N PRO A 30 -27.45 -14.58 -3.34
CA PRO A 30 -26.53 -13.87 -2.48
C PRO A 30 -26.30 -12.48 -3.06
N GLY A 31 -26.36 -11.46 -2.20
CA GLY A 31 -26.04 -10.10 -2.64
C GLY A 31 -24.64 -10.08 -3.26
N PRO A 32 -24.31 -9.11 -4.13
CA PRO A 32 -22.99 -9.06 -4.78
C PRO A 32 -21.81 -9.08 -3.79
N TYR A 33 -22.05 -8.70 -2.53
CA TYR A 33 -21.08 -8.82 -1.43
C TYR A 33 -20.99 -10.23 -0.84
N GLU A 34 -22.13 -10.89 -0.59
CA GLU A 34 -22.19 -12.28 -0.10
C GLU A 34 -21.72 -13.28 -1.17
N ALA A 35 -22.02 -13.03 -2.44
CA ALA A 35 -21.54 -13.86 -3.55
C ALA A 35 -20.01 -13.78 -3.67
N ARG A 36 -19.45 -12.59 -3.38
CA ARG A 36 -18.00 -12.38 -3.32
C ARG A 36 -17.41 -13.03 -2.08
N GLU A 37 -17.99 -12.87 -0.90
CA GLU A 37 -17.52 -13.54 0.31
C GLU A 37 -17.58 -15.08 0.21
N LEU A 38 -18.65 -15.63 -0.38
CA LEU A 38 -18.77 -17.08 -0.62
C LEU A 38 -17.77 -17.58 -1.68
N ALA A 39 -17.48 -16.80 -2.72
CA ALA A 39 -16.42 -17.11 -3.68
C ALA A 39 -15.02 -17.05 -3.03
N VAL A 40 -14.80 -16.08 -2.13
CA VAL A 40 -13.55 -15.93 -1.36
C VAL A 40 -13.38 -17.08 -0.37
N MET A 41 -14.43 -17.49 0.35
CA MET A 41 -14.38 -18.63 1.27
C MET A 41 -14.22 -19.98 0.55
N GLY A 42 -14.79 -20.13 -0.66
CA GLY A 42 -14.52 -21.28 -1.53
C GLY A 42 -13.08 -21.31 -2.08
N GLN A 43 -12.43 -20.14 -2.16
CA GLN A 43 -11.03 -19.99 -2.58
C GLN A 43 -10.02 -20.11 -1.44
N GLU A 44 -10.40 -19.95 -0.17
CA GLU A 44 -9.49 -20.19 0.97
C GLU A 44 -8.96 -21.64 1.02
N ALA A 45 -9.69 -22.59 0.41
CA ALA A 45 -9.25 -23.98 0.29
C ALA A 45 -8.20 -24.21 -0.83
N ARG A 46 -8.09 -23.30 -1.81
CA ARG A 46 -7.06 -23.35 -2.87
C ARG A 46 -5.96 -22.36 -2.55
N GLY A 47 -4.71 -22.80 -2.63
CA GLY A 47 -3.59 -21.89 -2.42
C GLY A 47 -3.61 -20.76 -3.46
N GLY A 48 -3.38 -19.51 -3.07
CA GLY A 48 -3.36 -18.37 -4.02
C GLY A 48 -2.42 -18.59 -5.22
N LYS A 49 -1.36 -19.40 -5.05
CA LYS A 49 -0.48 -19.88 -6.11
C LYS A 49 -1.19 -20.72 -7.17
N GLU A 50 -2.05 -21.64 -6.75
CA GLU A 50 -2.83 -22.48 -7.67
C GLU A 50 -3.75 -21.63 -8.54
N ILE A 51 -4.37 -20.59 -7.95
CA ILE A 51 -5.20 -19.63 -8.70
C ILE A 51 -4.37 -18.91 -9.77
N LEU A 52 -3.17 -18.43 -9.42
CA LEU A 52 -2.30 -17.78 -10.40
C LEU A 52 -1.80 -18.75 -11.49
N GLU A 53 -1.49 -20.00 -11.15
CA GLU A 53 -1.11 -21.01 -12.14
C GLU A 53 -2.26 -21.35 -13.09
N ASP A 54 -3.47 -21.52 -12.56
CA ASP A 54 -4.67 -21.76 -13.36
C ASP A 54 -4.93 -20.57 -14.29
N LEU A 55 -4.84 -19.33 -13.79
CA LEU A 55 -4.94 -18.11 -14.61
C LEU A 55 -3.87 -18.07 -15.70
N ALA A 56 -2.61 -18.39 -15.37
CA ALA A 56 -1.52 -18.43 -16.34
C ALA A 56 -1.79 -19.46 -17.45
N ARG A 57 -2.40 -20.61 -17.11
CA ARG A 57 -2.82 -21.67 -18.05
C ARG A 57 -4.12 -21.34 -18.80
N GLY A 58 -4.74 -20.19 -18.56
CA GLY A 58 -6.04 -19.81 -19.13
C GLY A 58 -7.25 -20.53 -18.52
N ARG A 59 -7.10 -21.16 -17.34
CA ARG A 59 -8.09 -21.98 -16.63
C ARG A 59 -8.75 -21.27 -15.45
N GLY A 60 -9.09 -19.98 -15.59
CA GLY A 60 -9.64 -19.15 -14.51
C GLY A 60 -10.90 -18.36 -14.89
N ALA A 61 -11.84 -18.99 -15.59
CA ALA A 61 -13.07 -18.32 -16.02
C ALA A 61 -13.82 -17.72 -14.81
N GLY A 62 -14.15 -16.42 -14.90
CA GLY A 62 -14.87 -15.70 -13.85
C GLY A 62 -14.01 -15.12 -12.71
N VAL A 63 -12.69 -15.36 -12.72
CA VAL A 63 -11.78 -14.73 -11.75
C VAL A 63 -11.27 -13.41 -12.31
N TYR A 64 -11.61 -12.30 -11.66
CA TYR A 64 -11.04 -10.99 -11.99
C TYR A 64 -9.56 -10.96 -11.65
N HIS A 65 -8.75 -10.59 -12.63
CA HIS A 65 -7.30 -10.49 -12.52
C HIS A 65 -6.81 -9.34 -13.39
N LEU A 66 -5.59 -8.90 -13.10
CA LEU A 66 -4.84 -7.88 -13.82
C LEU A 66 -3.66 -8.58 -14.49
N GLU A 67 -3.35 -8.18 -15.72
CA GLU A 67 -2.23 -8.75 -16.46
C GLU A 67 -1.35 -7.65 -17.05
N ALA A 68 -0.05 -7.93 -17.11
CA ALA A 68 0.93 -7.18 -17.87
C ALA A 68 1.96 -8.14 -18.47
N GLU A 69 2.70 -7.68 -19.47
CA GLU A 69 3.80 -8.42 -20.07
C GLU A 69 5.05 -7.56 -20.13
N GLY A 70 6.21 -8.16 -19.92
CA GLY A 70 7.48 -7.48 -20.08
C GLY A 70 8.68 -8.28 -19.58
N ASP A 71 9.86 -7.87 -20.02
CA ASP A 71 11.15 -8.46 -19.67
C ASP A 71 11.63 -7.90 -18.32
N VAL A 72 11.16 -8.50 -17.24
CA VAL A 72 11.42 -8.09 -15.85
C VAL A 72 12.58 -8.88 -15.26
N ILE A 73 12.73 -10.14 -15.66
CA ILE A 73 13.76 -11.04 -15.18
C ILE A 73 14.86 -11.14 -16.24
N PRO A 74 16.12 -10.77 -15.92
CA PRO A 74 17.20 -10.80 -16.90
C PRO A 74 17.37 -12.17 -17.55
N ASP A 75 17.59 -12.15 -18.87
CA ASP A 75 17.88 -13.32 -19.72
C ASP A 75 16.77 -14.37 -19.79
N THR A 76 15.54 -14.05 -19.38
CA THR A 76 14.41 -14.99 -19.48
C THR A 76 13.37 -14.63 -20.54
N GLY A 77 13.51 -13.47 -21.17
CA GLY A 77 12.64 -13.00 -22.25
C GLY A 77 11.46 -12.20 -21.74
N VAL A 78 10.33 -12.23 -22.44
CA VAL A 78 9.12 -11.54 -21.99
C VAL A 78 8.37 -12.44 -21.01
N GLU A 79 8.19 -11.98 -19.77
CA GLU A 79 7.35 -12.65 -18.78
C GLU A 79 5.90 -12.17 -18.86
N LYS A 80 4.98 -13.05 -18.45
CA LYS A 80 3.60 -12.70 -18.12
C LYS A 80 3.49 -12.41 -16.63
N ILE A 81 2.97 -11.26 -16.26
CA ILE A 81 2.75 -10.84 -14.88
C ILE A 81 1.25 -10.87 -14.63
N ILE A 82 0.81 -11.61 -13.61
CA ILE A 82 -0.61 -11.77 -13.26
C ILE A 82 -0.81 -11.33 -11.81
N GLY A 83 -1.72 -10.39 -11.60
CA GLY A 83 -2.18 -9.94 -10.29
C GLY A 83 -3.61 -10.40 -10.03
N VAL A 84 -3.87 -10.98 -8.87
CA VAL A 84 -5.22 -11.37 -8.43
C VAL A 84 -5.54 -10.75 -7.07
N THR A 85 -6.78 -10.32 -6.87
CA THR A 85 -7.29 -9.93 -5.56
C THR A 85 -8.04 -11.11 -4.96
N LEU A 86 -7.54 -11.65 -3.85
CA LEU A 86 -8.07 -12.84 -3.20
C LEU A 86 -9.10 -12.50 -2.12
N SER A 87 -8.94 -11.38 -1.42
CA SER A 87 -9.89 -10.91 -0.40
C SER A 87 -9.80 -9.39 -0.27
N LYS A 88 -10.48 -8.80 0.73
CA LYS A 88 -10.37 -7.35 1.01
C LYS A 88 -9.01 -6.91 1.55
N ASP A 89 -8.22 -7.84 2.09
CA ASP A 89 -6.93 -7.56 2.73
C ASP A 89 -5.77 -8.30 2.03
N ARG A 90 -6.07 -9.05 0.98
CA ARG A 90 -5.08 -9.91 0.31
C ARG A 90 -5.22 -9.86 -1.20
N GLY A 91 -4.11 -9.59 -1.85
CA GLY A 91 -3.85 -9.85 -3.25
C GLY A 91 -2.63 -10.76 -3.42
N MET A 92 -2.40 -11.19 -4.64
CA MET A 92 -1.20 -11.93 -5.00
C MET A 92 -0.74 -11.54 -6.40
N LEU A 93 0.56 -11.40 -6.57
CA LEU A 93 1.21 -11.13 -7.84
C LEU A 93 2.09 -12.33 -8.20
N GLY A 94 2.03 -12.79 -9.44
CA GLY A 94 2.88 -13.86 -9.98
C GLY A 94 3.57 -13.42 -11.26
N VAL A 95 4.81 -13.87 -11.42
CA VAL A 95 5.61 -13.65 -12.64
C VAL A 95 5.85 -15.01 -13.28
N PHE A 96 5.51 -15.14 -14.55
CA PHE A 96 5.51 -16.39 -15.28
C PHE A 96 6.38 -16.29 -16.53
N ARG A 97 7.23 -17.29 -16.73
CA ARG A 97 7.87 -17.49 -18.03
C ARG A 97 6.86 -18.07 -19.01
N GLN A 98 6.72 -17.44 -20.16
CA GLN A 98 6.00 -18.00 -21.29
C GLN A 98 6.99 -18.81 -22.15
N GLY A 99 6.57 -19.97 -22.63
CA GLY A 99 7.34 -20.83 -23.52
C GLY A 99 6.42 -21.82 -24.22
N ASP A 100 6.97 -22.69 -25.07
CA ASP A 100 6.19 -23.65 -25.88
C ASP A 100 5.39 -24.69 -25.07
N GLY A 101 5.54 -24.69 -23.74
CA GLY A 101 4.90 -25.60 -22.80
C GLY A 101 3.96 -24.91 -21.81
N GLN A 102 3.83 -25.51 -20.62
CA GLN A 102 3.04 -24.93 -19.53
C GLN A 102 3.77 -23.70 -18.94
N PRO A 103 3.06 -22.60 -18.65
CA PRO A 103 3.64 -21.45 -17.97
C PRO A 103 4.31 -21.87 -16.66
N VAL A 104 5.53 -21.37 -16.43
CA VAL A 104 6.30 -21.67 -15.22
C VAL A 104 6.33 -20.43 -14.33
N MET A 105 5.82 -20.56 -13.11
CA MET A 105 5.89 -19.48 -12.13
C MET A 105 7.34 -19.29 -11.67
N LEU A 106 7.90 -18.12 -11.92
CA LEU A 106 9.26 -17.74 -11.54
C LEU A 106 9.29 -17.06 -10.16
N ALA A 107 8.25 -16.29 -9.83
CA ALA A 107 8.09 -15.68 -8.52
C ALA A 107 6.62 -15.41 -8.19
N SER A 108 6.38 -15.27 -6.89
CA SER A 108 5.09 -14.86 -6.32
C SER A 108 5.30 -13.91 -5.15
N LEU A 109 4.40 -12.94 -4.99
CA LEU A 109 4.40 -11.99 -3.89
C LEU A 109 2.97 -11.88 -3.32
N ASP A 110 2.82 -11.97 -2.01
CA ASP A 110 1.59 -11.54 -1.34
C ASP A 110 1.53 -10.00 -1.35
N THR A 111 0.41 -9.46 -1.80
CA THR A 111 0.18 -8.01 -1.92
C THR A 111 -1.09 -7.64 -1.16
N LEU A 112 -1.35 -6.35 -1.09
CA LEU A 112 -2.72 -5.87 -0.85
C LEU A 112 -3.59 -6.10 -2.11
N PRO A 113 -4.92 -5.95 -2.01
CA PRO A 113 -5.79 -5.93 -3.19
C PRO A 113 -5.24 -5.04 -4.30
N LEU A 114 -5.17 -5.59 -5.50
CA LEU A 114 -4.54 -4.95 -6.65
C LEU A 114 -5.57 -4.17 -7.47
N GLN A 115 -5.21 -2.96 -7.87
CA GLN A 115 -5.99 -2.07 -8.73
C GLN A 115 -5.34 -1.88 -10.10
N GLU A 116 -4.01 -2.04 -10.19
CA GLU A 116 -3.23 -1.86 -11.41
C GLU A 116 -2.00 -2.78 -11.35
N VAL A 117 -1.62 -3.34 -12.50
CA VAL A 117 -0.34 -4.01 -12.72
C VAL A 117 0.19 -3.52 -14.06
N ARG A 118 1.44 -3.08 -14.11
CA ARG A 118 2.10 -2.69 -15.35
C ARG A 118 3.61 -2.92 -15.28
N VAL A 119 4.24 -3.02 -16.44
CA VAL A 119 5.70 -3.02 -16.56
C VAL A 119 6.17 -1.63 -16.94
N VAL A 120 7.22 -1.13 -16.28
CA VAL A 120 7.86 0.14 -16.58
C VAL A 120 9.36 -0.05 -16.75
N GLN A 121 9.98 0.72 -17.64
CA GLN A 121 11.42 0.67 -17.85
C GLN A 121 12.16 1.51 -16.80
N LEU A 122 13.03 0.88 -16.00
CA LEU A 122 13.92 1.55 -15.04
C LEU A 122 15.07 2.24 -15.76
N GLU A 123 15.71 1.54 -16.67
CA GLU A 123 16.81 2.01 -17.52
C GLU A 123 16.91 1.09 -18.75
N THR A 124 17.81 1.39 -19.67
CA THR A 124 17.99 0.57 -20.88
C THR A 124 18.23 -0.89 -20.51
N GLY A 125 17.41 -1.79 -21.07
CA GLY A 125 17.51 -3.24 -20.83
C GLY A 125 17.04 -3.70 -19.45
N ARG A 126 16.40 -2.83 -18.66
CA ARG A 126 15.95 -3.19 -17.32
C ARG A 126 14.56 -2.64 -17.03
N ASN A 127 13.62 -3.55 -16.78
CA ASN A 127 12.25 -3.20 -16.41
C ASN A 127 11.97 -3.47 -14.91
N ALA A 128 10.82 -2.98 -14.49
CA ALA A 128 10.26 -3.16 -13.15
C ALA A 128 8.75 -3.35 -13.25
N VAL A 129 8.19 -4.03 -12.26
CA VAL A 129 6.74 -4.18 -12.11
C VAL A 129 6.24 -3.06 -11.21
N LEU A 130 5.38 -2.19 -11.75
CA LEU A 130 4.61 -1.26 -10.94
C LEU A 130 3.23 -1.85 -10.68
N ILE A 131 2.84 -1.86 -9.41
CA ILE A 131 1.48 -2.19 -9.00
C ILE A 131 0.84 -1.00 -8.28
N ARG A 132 -0.49 -0.97 -8.31
CA ARG A 132 -1.29 -0.14 -7.41
C ARG A 132 -2.07 -1.02 -6.45
N GLU A 133 -1.87 -0.79 -5.18
CA GLU A 133 -2.45 -1.53 -4.05
C GLU A 133 -3.54 -0.70 -3.36
N LEU A 134 -4.55 -1.35 -2.79
CA LEU A 134 -5.60 -0.73 -1.97
C LEU A 134 -5.64 -1.35 -0.57
N LEU A 135 -5.56 -0.51 0.46
CA LEU A 135 -5.79 -0.87 1.86
C LEU A 135 -7.11 -0.24 2.31
N ASP A 136 -8.07 -1.08 2.71
CA ASP A 136 -9.39 -0.67 3.15
C ASP A 136 -9.68 -1.16 4.57
N GLU A 137 -9.38 -0.30 5.55
CA GLU A 137 -9.53 -0.59 6.97
C GLU A 137 -10.75 0.11 7.58
N ARG A 138 -11.77 0.42 6.78
CA ARG A 138 -12.97 1.15 7.25
C ARG A 138 -13.75 0.46 8.39
N PHE A 139 -13.38 -0.76 8.79
CA PHE A 139 -13.81 -1.41 10.02
C PHE A 139 -12.93 -1.00 11.22
N GLY A 140 -13.45 -0.15 12.10
CA GLY A 140 -12.80 0.21 13.38
C GLY A 140 -11.92 1.46 13.33
N ALA A 141 -11.04 1.60 12.34
CA ALA A 141 -10.23 2.80 12.09
C ALA A 141 -10.50 3.30 10.66
N TYR A 142 -11.27 4.37 10.49
CA TYR A 142 -11.71 4.78 9.15
C TYR A 142 -10.55 5.34 8.30
N PHE A 143 -9.78 4.47 7.68
CA PHE A 143 -8.85 4.86 6.63
C PHE A 143 -8.96 3.99 5.38
N LEU A 144 -8.77 4.65 4.25
CA LEU A 144 -8.74 4.08 2.92
C LEU A 144 -7.53 4.67 2.20
N SER A 145 -6.56 3.84 1.89
CA SER A 145 -5.31 4.27 1.26
C SER A 145 -5.05 3.45 0.01
N SER A 146 -4.61 4.10 -1.06
CA SER A 146 -4.04 3.42 -2.21
C SER A 146 -2.57 3.79 -2.35
N PHE A 147 -1.75 2.85 -2.78
CA PHE A 147 -0.30 3.01 -2.89
C PHE A 147 0.16 2.54 -4.25
N TYR A 148 1.10 3.28 -4.85
CA TYR A 148 1.95 2.72 -5.88
C TYR A 148 3.13 2.00 -5.23
N VAL A 149 3.49 0.84 -5.78
CA VAL A 149 4.68 0.10 -5.37
C VAL A 149 5.41 -0.39 -6.61
N LEU A 150 6.73 -0.16 -6.64
CA LEU A 150 7.60 -0.55 -7.74
C LEU A 150 8.55 -1.65 -7.27
N TYR A 151 8.58 -2.74 -8.03
CA TYR A 151 9.45 -3.89 -7.78
C TYR A 151 10.42 -4.09 -8.93
N THR A 152 11.66 -4.41 -8.61
CA THR A 152 12.65 -4.87 -9.60
C THR A 152 13.12 -6.28 -9.26
N TRP A 153 13.58 -7.02 -10.26
CA TRP A 153 14.20 -8.32 -10.03
C TRP A 153 15.65 -8.16 -9.55
N GLU A 154 15.94 -8.64 -8.35
CA GLU A 154 17.26 -8.55 -7.72
C GLU A 154 17.48 -9.78 -6.84
N ASP A 155 18.65 -10.41 -6.98
CA ASP A 155 19.05 -11.60 -6.21
C ASP A 155 18.01 -12.75 -6.25
N GLY A 156 17.44 -12.99 -7.44
CA GLY A 156 16.49 -14.08 -7.67
C GLY A 156 15.08 -13.85 -7.11
N LYS A 157 14.73 -12.61 -6.76
CA LYS A 157 13.40 -12.26 -6.24
C LYS A 157 12.98 -10.86 -6.66
N LEU A 158 11.68 -10.57 -6.55
CA LEU A 158 11.17 -9.21 -6.62
C LEU A 158 11.53 -8.45 -5.33
N GLN A 159 12.17 -7.30 -5.47
CA GLN A 159 12.51 -6.40 -4.37
C GLN A 159 11.80 -5.06 -4.53
N GLU A 160 11.13 -4.58 -3.48
CA GLU A 160 10.53 -3.25 -3.45
C GLU A 160 11.63 -2.19 -3.53
N ILE A 161 11.53 -1.30 -4.52
CA ILE A 161 12.49 -0.20 -4.74
C ILE A 161 11.87 1.19 -4.58
N TRP A 162 10.54 1.25 -4.54
CA TRP A 162 9.78 2.47 -4.31
C TRP A 162 8.37 2.16 -3.85
N ARG A 163 7.85 2.96 -2.93
CA ARG A 163 6.46 2.94 -2.50
C ARG A 163 6.01 4.38 -2.27
N LYS A 164 4.80 4.72 -2.74
CA LYS A 164 4.20 6.02 -2.45
C LYS A 164 2.69 5.94 -2.35
N VAL A 165 2.13 6.67 -1.38
CA VAL A 165 0.68 6.92 -1.30
C VAL A 165 0.21 7.58 -2.60
N ALA A 166 -0.78 6.99 -3.26
CA ALA A 166 -1.48 7.57 -4.41
C ALA A 166 -2.72 8.36 -3.95
N SER A 167 -3.41 7.85 -2.92
CA SER A 167 -4.49 8.54 -2.25
C SER A 167 -4.61 8.06 -0.81
N ASN A 168 -5.00 8.93 0.10
CA ASN A 168 -5.31 8.57 1.47
C ASN A 168 -6.51 9.35 1.97
N GLU A 169 -7.35 8.68 2.75
CA GLU A 169 -8.44 9.30 3.47
C GLU A 169 -8.47 8.67 4.85
N GLU A 170 -8.08 9.43 5.86
CA GLU A 170 -8.11 9.04 7.27
C GLU A 170 -9.09 9.94 8.02
N ARG A 171 -9.88 9.36 8.91
CA ARG A 171 -10.71 10.14 9.84
C ARG A 171 -10.80 9.49 11.21
N TRP A 172 -10.84 10.34 12.23
CA TRP A 172 -10.95 9.95 13.62
C TRP A 172 -11.91 10.86 14.38
N ASN A 173 -12.51 10.31 15.43
CA ASN A 173 -13.30 11.11 16.36
C ASN A 173 -12.35 11.94 17.24
N LYS A 174 -12.62 13.24 17.38
CA LYS A 174 -11.75 14.13 18.15
C LYS A 174 -11.69 13.78 19.65
N LYS A 175 -12.72 13.10 20.18
CA LYS A 175 -12.74 12.60 21.57
C LYS A 175 -11.68 11.54 21.83
N TRP A 176 -11.26 10.77 20.81
CA TRP A 176 -10.17 9.79 20.95
C TRP A 176 -8.82 10.43 21.27
N MET A 177 -8.64 11.69 20.91
CA MET A 177 -7.45 12.49 21.19
C MET A 177 -7.66 13.48 22.35
N ALA A 178 -8.72 13.29 23.15
CA ALA A 178 -9.11 14.14 24.29
C ALA A 178 -9.35 15.63 23.94
N ARG A 179 -9.77 15.94 22.70
CA ARG A 179 -9.92 17.34 22.24
C ARG A 179 -11.26 17.61 21.55
N GLY A 180 -12.29 17.96 22.31
CA GLY A 180 -13.53 18.55 21.79
C GLY A 180 -14.48 17.58 21.07
N GLU A 181 -15.42 18.15 20.31
CA GLU A 181 -16.50 17.41 19.64
C GLU A 181 -16.33 17.34 18.12
N GLY A 182 -16.93 16.31 17.53
CA GLY A 182 -16.93 16.06 16.09
C GLY A 182 -15.76 15.17 15.63
N TRP A 183 -15.45 15.31 14.34
CA TRP A 183 -14.53 14.48 13.59
C TRP A 183 -13.42 15.34 12.99
N GLN A 184 -12.26 14.71 12.81
CA GLN A 184 -11.11 15.29 12.13
C GLN A 184 -10.52 14.23 11.22
N GLY A 185 -9.85 14.67 10.16
CA GLY A 185 -9.21 13.74 9.25
C GLY A 185 -8.17 14.40 8.36
N VAL A 186 -7.45 13.54 7.66
CA VAL A 186 -6.45 13.91 6.66
C VAL A 186 -6.87 13.26 5.36
N SER A 187 -6.94 14.06 4.31
CA SER A 187 -7.09 13.57 2.95
C SER A 187 -5.83 13.92 2.16
N GLU A 188 -5.30 12.96 1.41
CA GLU A 188 -4.17 13.13 0.52
C GLU A 188 -4.54 12.63 -0.88
N GLN A 189 -4.22 13.41 -1.90
CA GLN A 189 -4.35 13.00 -3.28
C GLN A 189 -3.03 13.30 -4.00
N VAL A 190 -2.45 12.28 -4.63
CA VAL A 190 -1.13 12.38 -5.27
C VAL A 190 -1.27 12.15 -6.76
N THR A 191 -0.93 13.18 -7.54
CA THR A 191 -0.68 13.01 -8.98
C THR A 191 0.74 12.52 -9.17
N THR A 192 0.92 11.50 -10.02
CA THR A 192 2.22 10.87 -10.27
C THR A 192 2.52 10.87 -11.76
N ASP A 193 3.62 11.51 -12.14
CA ASP A 193 4.13 11.55 -13.51
C ASP A 193 5.36 10.66 -13.61
N PHE A 194 5.33 9.71 -14.55
CA PHE A 194 6.44 8.81 -14.84
C PHE A 194 7.14 9.31 -16.10
N THR A 195 8.39 9.74 -15.95
CA THR A 195 9.18 10.34 -17.02
C THR A 195 10.55 9.67 -17.12
N ARG A 196 11.35 10.11 -18.10
CA ARG A 196 12.73 9.65 -18.27
C ARG A 196 13.67 10.85 -18.09
N SER A 197 14.72 10.66 -17.31
CA SER A 197 15.80 11.63 -17.12
C SER A 197 17.11 10.88 -17.27
N GLU A 198 17.98 11.32 -18.18
CA GLU A 198 19.28 10.67 -18.45
C GLU A 198 19.17 9.16 -18.77
N GLY A 199 18.10 8.75 -19.48
CA GLY A 199 17.87 7.33 -19.80
C GLY A 199 17.43 6.47 -18.60
N LYS A 200 17.11 7.08 -17.47
CA LYS A 200 16.62 6.42 -16.26
C LYS A 200 15.19 6.86 -15.91
N LEU A 201 14.47 6.03 -15.18
CA LEU A 201 13.14 6.34 -14.70
C LEU A 201 13.22 7.49 -13.69
N ALA A 202 12.41 8.51 -13.91
CA ALA A 202 12.12 9.56 -12.96
C ALA A 202 10.62 9.55 -12.64
N ILE A 203 10.29 9.76 -11.36
CA ILE A 203 8.90 9.80 -10.89
C ILE A 203 8.71 11.14 -10.20
N LYS A 204 7.86 12.00 -10.74
CA LYS A 204 7.45 13.23 -10.09
C LYS A 204 6.11 13.00 -9.41
N THR A 205 6.01 13.42 -8.16
CA THR A 205 4.78 13.34 -7.37
C THR A 205 4.39 14.74 -6.91
N ILE A 206 3.10 15.05 -7.00
CA ILE A 206 2.50 16.28 -6.47
C ILE A 206 1.40 15.84 -5.52
N SER A 207 1.67 15.96 -4.22
CA SER A 207 0.76 15.58 -3.15
C SER A 207 0.00 16.79 -2.63
N ASN A 208 -1.33 16.73 -2.69
CA ASN A 208 -2.22 17.70 -2.08
C ASN A 208 -2.76 17.12 -0.77
N GLN A 209 -2.31 17.66 0.35
CA GLN A 209 -2.68 17.20 1.68
C GLN A 209 -3.61 18.22 2.34
N THR A 210 -4.72 17.74 2.91
CA THR A 210 -5.70 18.57 3.58
C THR A 210 -6.07 17.98 4.93
N LEU A 211 -5.82 18.74 5.99
CA LEU A 211 -6.39 18.51 7.31
C LEU A 211 -7.79 19.14 7.32
N TRP A 212 -8.80 18.35 7.67
CA TRP A 212 -10.19 18.80 7.71
C TRP A 212 -10.86 18.43 9.02
N SER A 213 -11.98 19.09 9.32
CA SER A 213 -12.86 18.75 10.45
C SER A 213 -14.32 18.70 10.02
N ALA A 214 -15.15 17.98 10.76
CA ALA A 214 -16.57 17.84 10.47
C ALA A 214 -17.37 17.61 11.77
N PRO A 215 -18.67 17.95 11.83
CA PRO A 215 -19.49 17.64 12.99
C PRO A 215 -19.77 16.12 13.15
N ALA A 216 -19.79 15.38 12.04
CA ALA A 216 -20.02 13.94 11.99
C ALA A 216 -19.09 13.27 10.97
N ALA A 217 -18.90 11.94 11.06
CA ALA A 217 -17.99 11.19 10.17
C ALA A 217 -18.30 11.36 8.68
N THR A 218 -19.59 11.47 8.36
CA THR A 218 -20.13 11.67 7.01
C THR A 218 -20.69 13.09 6.81
N GLY A 219 -20.44 13.99 7.76
CA GLY A 219 -20.92 15.38 7.72
C GLY A 219 -20.10 16.27 6.77
N PRO A 220 -20.54 17.51 6.56
CA PRO A 220 -19.82 18.47 5.73
C PRO A 220 -18.43 18.73 6.31
N ARG A 221 -17.41 18.74 5.43
CA ARG A 221 -16.01 18.95 5.82
C ARG A 221 -15.64 20.42 5.74
N THR A 222 -15.00 20.91 6.80
CA THR A 222 -14.33 22.21 6.84
C THR A 222 -12.82 21.99 6.76
N LYS A 223 -12.19 22.57 5.74
CA LYS A 223 -10.74 22.60 5.59
C LYS A 223 -10.11 23.41 6.74
N VAL A 224 -9.22 22.78 7.49
CA VAL A 224 -8.48 23.40 8.60
C VAL A 224 -7.13 23.91 8.10
N GLN A 225 -6.41 23.06 7.35
CA GLN A 225 -5.11 23.40 6.79
C GLN A 225 -4.89 22.58 5.52
N SER A 226 -4.09 23.10 4.58
CA SER A 226 -3.61 22.32 3.44
C SER A 226 -2.18 22.67 3.10
N ARG A 227 -1.51 21.75 2.42
CA ARG A 227 -0.25 22.01 1.74
C ARG A 227 -0.17 21.22 0.45
N THR A 228 0.69 21.68 -0.44
CA THR A 228 1.10 20.92 -1.63
C THR A 228 2.59 20.60 -1.47
N VAL A 229 2.93 19.34 -1.62
CA VAL A 229 4.30 18.83 -1.49
C VAL A 229 4.68 18.19 -2.82
N THR A 230 5.84 18.57 -3.37
CA THR A 230 6.35 18.01 -4.62
C THR A 230 7.63 17.26 -4.36
N HIS A 231 7.71 16.01 -4.82
CA HIS A 231 8.93 15.22 -4.78
C HIS A 231 9.24 14.65 -6.15
N THR A 232 10.53 14.57 -6.46
CA THR A 232 11.03 13.84 -7.63
C THR A 232 11.92 12.72 -7.13
N TYR A 233 11.66 11.52 -7.63
CA TYR A 233 12.44 10.32 -7.38
C TYR A 233 13.16 9.94 -8.67
N ARG A 234 14.38 9.43 -8.58
CA ARG A 234 15.13 8.91 -9.72
C ARG A 234 15.69 7.54 -9.41
N TRP A 235 15.72 6.67 -10.42
CA TRP A 235 16.37 5.37 -10.28
C TRP A 235 17.87 5.55 -10.06
N GLU A 236 18.39 5.03 -8.96
CA GLU A 236 19.82 5.04 -8.64
C GLU A 236 20.37 3.62 -8.54
N PRO A 237 21.08 3.12 -9.58
CA PRO A 237 21.64 1.77 -9.58
C PRO A 237 22.56 1.49 -8.38
N ALA A 238 23.34 2.49 -7.94
CA ALA A 238 24.24 2.37 -6.79
C ALA A 238 23.50 2.07 -5.47
N TRP A 239 22.24 2.48 -5.37
CA TRP A 239 21.38 2.24 -4.21
C TRP A 239 20.36 1.12 -4.46
N ARG A 240 20.21 0.68 -5.71
CA ARG A 240 19.14 -0.24 -6.16
C ARG A 240 17.78 0.23 -5.60
N ALA A 241 17.47 1.51 -5.78
CA ALA A 241 16.27 2.15 -5.25
C ALA A 241 15.88 3.38 -6.07
N MET A 242 14.62 3.81 -5.96
CA MET A 242 14.21 5.16 -6.38
C MET A 242 14.54 6.12 -5.24
N VAL A 243 15.36 7.14 -5.54
CA VAL A 243 15.95 8.05 -4.55
C VAL A 243 15.48 9.48 -4.80
N MET A 244 15.13 10.20 -3.74
CA MET A 244 14.81 11.63 -3.78
C MET A 244 16.06 12.50 -3.81
N ALA A 245 17.05 12.14 -3.00
CA ALA A 245 18.32 12.83 -2.86
C ALA A 245 19.38 11.91 -2.25
N GLU A 246 20.65 12.24 -2.39
CA GLU A 246 21.70 11.69 -1.53
C GLU A 246 22.02 12.68 -0.40
N GLY A 247 22.46 12.17 0.74
CA GLY A 247 22.86 13.01 1.86
C GLY A 247 24.01 12.42 2.66
N ARG A 248 24.54 13.22 3.58
CA ARG A 248 25.54 12.80 4.54
C ARG A 248 25.06 13.05 5.96
N VAL A 249 25.22 12.05 6.81
CA VAL A 249 24.93 12.16 8.24
C VAL A 249 25.86 13.23 8.83
N ASN A 250 25.32 14.30 9.40
CA ASN A 250 26.13 15.44 9.84
C ASN A 250 26.66 15.30 11.28
N ALA A 251 26.04 14.43 12.08
CA ALA A 251 26.50 14.02 13.41
C ALA A 251 26.09 12.58 13.67
N ALA A 252 26.86 11.86 14.50
CA ALA A 252 26.56 10.47 14.84
C ALA A 252 25.11 10.33 15.35
N THR A 253 24.37 9.39 14.80
CA THR A 253 22.94 9.24 15.07
C THR A 253 22.48 7.81 14.87
N ALA A 254 21.33 7.45 15.42
CA ALA A 254 20.74 6.13 15.20
C ALA A 254 19.90 6.10 13.92
N LEU A 255 20.11 5.09 13.09
CA LEU A 255 19.13 4.61 12.13
C LEU A 255 18.01 3.92 12.91
N LYS A 256 16.81 4.46 12.82
CA LYS A 256 15.63 3.97 13.54
C LYS A 256 14.77 3.10 12.64
N GLU A 257 14.02 2.17 13.23
CA GLU A 257 12.94 1.45 12.57
C GLU A 257 11.60 1.80 13.20
N ARG A 258 10.52 1.79 12.40
CA ARG A 258 9.18 2.07 12.89
C ARG A 258 8.55 0.77 13.41
N ARG A 259 8.22 0.73 14.70
CA ARG A 259 7.45 -0.34 15.34
C ARG A 259 6.13 0.23 15.86
N GLY A 260 5.07 0.06 15.08
CA GLY A 260 3.77 0.68 15.34
C GLY A 260 3.87 2.21 15.27
N ASN A 261 3.62 2.88 16.40
CA ASN A 261 3.69 4.34 16.54
C ASN A 261 5.02 4.84 17.14
N LYS A 262 6.04 3.98 17.26
CA LYS A 262 7.35 4.34 17.84
C LYS A 262 8.48 4.14 16.84
N TYR A 263 9.52 4.97 16.99
CA TYR A 263 10.80 4.80 16.33
C TYR A 263 11.79 4.18 17.32
N VAL A 264 12.37 3.04 16.95
CA VAL A 264 13.28 2.27 17.80
C VAL A 264 14.66 2.24 17.14
N ASP A 265 15.70 2.48 17.92
CA ASP A 265 17.07 2.46 17.41
C ASP A 265 17.46 1.06 16.95
N ARG A 266 18.09 0.98 15.77
CA ARG A 266 18.50 -0.29 15.15
C ARG A 266 20.00 -0.36 14.89
N LEU A 267 20.58 0.70 14.35
CA LEU A 267 21.99 0.79 13.99
C LEU A 267 22.50 2.19 14.31
N GLN A 268 23.76 2.32 14.76
CA GLN A 268 24.43 3.61 14.88
C GLN A 268 25.11 3.96 13.55
N LEU A 269 24.88 5.18 13.07
CA LEU A 269 25.49 5.75 11.89
C LEU A 269 26.56 6.75 12.30
N ALA A 270 27.70 6.71 11.61
CA ALA A 270 28.79 7.65 11.85
C ALA A 270 28.52 8.98 11.14
N ALA A 271 29.06 10.07 11.68
CA ALA A 271 29.13 11.33 10.94
C ALA A 271 29.92 11.14 9.64
N GLY A 272 29.46 11.78 8.57
CA GLY A 272 29.98 11.67 7.21
C GLY A 272 29.44 10.48 6.40
N GLU A 273 28.70 9.56 7.03
CA GLU A 273 28.14 8.39 6.36
C GLU A 273 27.14 8.82 5.26
N LYS A 274 27.32 8.26 4.06
CA LYS A 274 26.45 8.53 2.92
C LYS A 274 25.18 7.71 3.01
N VAL A 275 24.05 8.34 2.71
CA VAL A 275 22.74 7.68 2.64
C VAL A 275 21.97 8.14 1.41
N ALA A 276 21.08 7.29 0.92
CA ALA A 276 20.04 7.68 -0.04
C ALA A 276 18.75 8.02 0.70
N VAL A 277 18.14 9.16 0.37
CA VAL A 277 16.82 9.55 0.87
C VAL A 277 15.76 8.91 0.00
N LEU A 278 14.94 8.06 0.61
CA LEU A 278 13.86 7.34 -0.06
C LEU A 278 12.51 8.05 0.09
N GLU A 279 12.27 8.70 1.24
CA GLU A 279 10.98 9.35 1.50
C GLU A 279 11.11 10.49 2.52
N ASP A 280 10.30 11.53 2.32
CA ASP A 280 10.01 12.58 3.29
C ASP A 280 8.88 12.16 4.25
N GLU A 281 9.19 12.04 5.54
CA GLU A 281 8.26 11.67 6.61
C GLU A 281 8.03 12.88 7.53
N ASP A 282 7.29 13.86 7.02
CA ASP A 282 7.00 15.12 7.71
C ASP A 282 5.53 15.33 8.09
N LEU A 283 4.63 14.41 7.70
CA LEU A 283 3.18 14.55 7.91
C LEU A 283 2.85 14.86 9.37
N LEU A 284 3.46 14.13 10.31
CA LEU A 284 3.21 14.32 11.74
C LEU A 284 3.67 15.71 12.23
N SER A 285 4.85 16.16 11.81
CA SER A 285 5.39 17.48 12.15
C SER A 285 4.57 18.63 11.55
N TRP A 286 3.95 18.40 10.38
CA TRP A 286 3.03 19.35 9.76
C TRP A 286 1.70 19.42 10.51
N LEU A 287 1.15 18.28 10.91
CA LEU A 287 -0.09 18.21 11.69
C LEU A 287 0.07 18.74 13.12
N ARG A 288 1.26 18.61 13.69
CA ARG A 288 1.59 18.98 15.07
C ARG A 288 2.98 19.62 15.12
N PRO A 289 3.04 20.96 15.09
CA PRO A 289 4.29 21.68 15.25
C PRO A 289 5.03 21.23 16.52
N GLY A 290 6.33 20.95 16.38
CA GLY A 290 7.18 20.44 17.45
C GLY A 290 7.36 18.91 17.46
N GLU A 291 6.54 18.15 16.72
CA GLU A 291 6.83 16.74 16.50
C GLU A 291 8.06 16.58 15.57
N PRO A 292 8.90 15.57 15.80
CA PRO A 292 10.06 15.31 14.97
C PRO A 292 9.66 14.97 13.53
N SER A 293 10.47 15.46 12.57
CA SER A 293 10.39 15.07 11.16
C SER A 293 11.55 14.13 10.82
N TYR A 294 11.26 13.16 9.95
CA TYR A 294 12.22 12.13 9.59
C TYR A 294 12.44 12.09 8.07
N TRP A 295 13.62 11.61 7.68
CA TRP A 295 13.86 11.03 6.37
C TRP A 295 13.80 9.52 6.51
N ARG A 296 13.09 8.83 5.61
CA ARG A 296 13.31 7.40 5.38
C ARG A 296 14.52 7.28 4.46
N VAL A 297 15.56 6.58 4.92
CA VAL A 297 16.85 6.49 4.22
C VAL A 297 17.31 5.05 4.03
N LYS A 298 18.14 4.83 3.01
CA LYS A 298 18.88 3.58 2.77
C LYS A 298 20.37 3.83 3.00
N VAL A 299 21.00 2.99 3.80
CA VAL A 299 22.46 2.98 4.05
C VAL A 299 23.15 1.98 3.10
N ARG A 300 24.48 2.07 2.96
CA ARG A 300 25.22 1.31 1.92
C ARG A 300 25.14 -0.22 2.07
N ASN A 301 24.95 -0.71 3.28
CA ASN A 301 24.75 -2.15 3.53
C ASN A 301 23.34 -2.64 3.11
N GLY A 302 22.51 -1.77 2.53
CA GLY A 302 21.16 -2.07 2.06
C GLY A 302 20.06 -1.90 3.10
N GLN A 303 20.39 -1.65 4.37
CA GLN A 303 19.38 -1.43 5.41
C GLN A 303 18.61 -0.13 5.18
N VAL A 304 17.31 -0.18 5.45
CA VAL A 304 16.39 0.97 5.37
C VAL A 304 15.90 1.29 6.78
N GLY A 305 15.82 2.58 7.09
CA GLY A 305 15.31 3.08 8.35
C GLY A 305 15.03 4.58 8.31
N TYR A 306 14.92 5.19 9.47
CA TYR A 306 14.54 6.58 9.65
C TYR A 306 15.62 7.33 10.42
N ILE A 307 15.93 8.55 9.98
CA ILE A 307 16.80 9.49 10.68
C ILE A 307 16.09 10.84 10.79
N LEU A 308 16.36 11.60 11.86
CA LEU A 308 15.77 12.94 11.96
C LEU A 308 16.33 13.84 10.86
N LYS A 309 15.49 14.72 10.31
CA LYS A 309 15.91 15.62 9.23
C LYS A 309 17.09 16.51 9.62
N SER A 310 17.20 16.89 10.90
CA SER A 310 18.30 17.70 11.42
C SER A 310 19.67 17.00 11.39
N TYR A 311 19.72 15.67 11.25
CA TYR A 311 20.96 14.90 11.21
C TYR A 311 21.47 14.62 9.80
N LEU A 312 20.84 15.19 8.77
CA LEU A 312 21.18 14.91 7.38
C LEU A 312 21.41 16.18 6.57
N ASP A 313 22.62 16.34 6.05
CA ASP A 313 22.94 17.35 5.06
C ASP A 313 22.68 16.76 3.67
N LEU A 314 21.64 17.26 2.99
CA LEU A 314 21.33 16.86 1.63
C LEU A 314 22.41 17.39 0.69
N GLN A 315 22.92 16.52 -0.18
CA GLN A 315 23.81 16.96 -1.25
C GLN A 315 22.94 17.58 -2.35
N PRO A 316 23.39 18.67 -2.99
CA PRO A 316 22.74 19.17 -4.20
C PRO A 316 22.58 18.02 -5.18
N GLY A 317 21.39 17.88 -5.76
CA GLY A 317 21.23 16.95 -6.88
C GLY A 317 22.19 17.35 -8.01
N PRO A 318 22.71 16.40 -8.81
CA PRO A 318 23.26 16.70 -10.13
C PRO A 318 22.35 17.62 -10.95
#